data_AF-A0A1X7HFC5-F1
#
_entry.id   AF-A0A1X7HFC5-F1
#
_cell.length_a   1.000
_cell.length_b   1.000
_cell.length_c   1.000
_cell.angle_alpha   90.00
_cell.angle_beta   90.00
_cell.angle_gamma   90.00
#
_symmetry.space_group_name_H-M   'P 1'
#
loop_
_entity.id
_entity.type
_entity.pdbx_description
1 polymer ?
#
loop_
_entity_poly.entity_id
_entity_poly.type
_entity_poly.pdbx_seq_one_letter_code
_entity_poly.pdbx_strand_id
1 'polypeptide(L)'
;MAWDEWEQIKTEVAAGGDSHMRLNGTGGTAGTADLKTNTQGKRGAIKALVETIRPGLDKAGVHADENTDSAEREFTGWATGAGLKDAHAEWALQVKSLKARLARDQADLSKTKRDFQYIDHDVTSSLARIDLPSADSRRNV
;
A
#
# COMPACT_ATOMS: atom_id res chain seq x y z
N MET A 1 13.53 8.91 52.32
CA MET A 1 12.94 10.24 52.09
C MET A 1 13.06 10.61 50.61
N ALA A 2 12.44 9.83 49.71
CA ALA A 2 12.38 10.10 48.26
C ALA A 2 11.04 9.63 47.66
N TRP A 3 10.12 9.22 48.52
CA TRP A 3 8.81 8.64 48.16
C TRP A 3 7.71 9.71 48.22
N ASP A 4 7.79 10.63 49.18
CA ASP A 4 6.88 11.77 49.30
C ASP A 4 7.05 12.77 48.14
N GLU A 5 8.28 12.96 47.65
CA GLU A 5 8.56 13.80 46.47
C GLU A 5 7.93 13.22 45.19
N TRP A 6 7.84 11.88 45.10
CA TRP A 6 7.28 11.19 43.94
C TRP A 6 5.75 11.32 43.89
N GLU A 7 5.08 11.24 45.04
CA GLU A 7 3.63 11.47 45.12
C GLU A 7 3.28 12.94 44.85
N GLN A 8 4.11 13.88 45.32
CA GLN A 8 3.88 15.30 45.09
C GLN A 8 3.96 15.67 43.60
N ILE A 9 4.95 15.13 42.86
CA ILE A 9 5.09 15.33 41.41
C ILE A 9 3.88 14.78 40.64
N LYS A 10 3.33 13.61 41.03
CA LYS A 10 2.13 13.07 40.39
C LYS A 10 0.91 13.97 40.60
N THR A 11 0.74 14.49 41.82
CA THR A 11 -0.37 15.40 42.13
C THR A 11 -0.24 16.74 41.40
N GLU A 12 0.98 17.24 41.24
CA GLU A 12 1.25 18.49 40.50
C GLU A 12 1.01 18.33 38.99
N VAL A 13 1.41 17.17 38.41
CA VAL A 13 1.13 16.85 37.00
C VAL A 13 -0.36 16.63 36.75
N ALA A 14 -1.07 15.98 37.68
CA ALA A 14 -2.52 15.80 37.59
C ALA A 14 -3.29 17.12 37.74
N ALA A 15 -2.81 18.04 38.60
CA ALA A 15 -3.37 19.38 38.76
C ALA A 15 -3.04 20.32 37.58
N GLY A 16 -1.91 20.11 36.89
CA GLY A 16 -1.51 20.84 35.68
C GLY A 16 -2.14 20.33 34.38
N GLY A 17 -3.06 19.35 34.45
CA GLY A 17 -3.65 18.63 33.32
C GLY A 17 -4.43 19.47 32.29
N ASP A 18 -4.68 20.76 32.56
CA ASP A 18 -5.35 21.68 31.63
C ASP A 18 -4.38 22.60 30.86
N SER A 19 -3.08 22.50 31.11
CA SER A 19 -2.08 23.21 30.30
C SER A 19 -1.80 22.40 29.03
N HIS A 20 -2.69 22.56 28.05
CA HIS A 20 -2.52 22.13 26.66
C HIS A 20 -1.02 22.09 26.27
N MET A 21 -0.54 20.94 25.81
CA MET A 21 0.77 20.83 25.16
C MET A 21 0.83 21.84 24.02
N ARG A 22 1.41 23.01 24.27
CA ARG A 22 1.68 24.01 23.24
C ARG A 22 2.87 23.49 22.43
N LEU A 23 2.57 22.79 21.35
CA LEU A 23 3.51 22.60 20.25
C LEU A 23 3.95 24.01 19.84
N ASN A 24 5.22 24.35 20.10
CA ASN A 24 5.79 25.63 19.71
C ASN A 24 5.60 25.80 18.19
N GLY A 25 4.67 26.69 17.82
CA GLY A 25 4.41 27.06 16.44
C GLY A 25 5.60 27.80 15.88
N THR A 26 6.49 27.08 15.21
CA THR A 26 7.33 27.67 14.18
C THR A 26 6.45 27.94 12.97
N GLY A 27 6.29 29.21 12.62
CA GLY A 27 5.54 29.65 11.44
C GLY A 27 6.02 28.92 10.19
N GLY A 28 5.28 27.87 9.82
CA GLY A 28 5.31 27.26 8.52
C GLY A 28 4.03 27.69 7.82
N THR A 29 4.16 28.28 6.63
CA THR A 29 3.05 28.41 5.69
C THR A 29 2.24 27.11 5.68
N ALA A 30 0.91 27.22 5.71
CA ALA A 30 0.00 26.10 5.57
C ALA A 30 0.18 25.43 4.19
N GLY A 31 1.26 24.66 4.05
CA GLY A 31 1.36 23.65 3.02
C GLY A 31 0.35 22.58 3.40
N THR A 32 -0.56 22.27 2.46
CA THR A 32 -1.40 21.08 2.52
C THR A 32 -0.59 19.91 3.05
N ALA A 33 -0.96 19.41 4.23
CA ALA A 33 -0.37 18.22 4.83
C ALA A 33 -0.76 17.02 3.97
N ASP A 34 -0.08 16.88 2.84
CA ASP A 34 -0.13 15.73 1.97
C ASP A 34 0.97 14.79 2.47
N LEU A 35 0.62 13.58 2.92
CA LEU A 35 1.66 12.58 3.13
C LEU A 35 2.34 12.41 1.77
N LYS A 36 3.64 12.73 1.69
CA LYS A 36 4.40 12.61 0.44
C LYS A 36 4.57 11.15 0.06
N THR A 37 3.50 10.53 -0.40
CA THR A 37 3.50 9.18 -0.92
C THR A 37 3.67 9.25 -2.44
N ASN A 38 4.40 8.30 -3.03
CA ASN A 38 4.62 8.27 -4.47
C ASN A 38 3.36 7.80 -5.23
N THR A 39 2.34 8.65 -5.34
CA THR A 39 1.05 8.33 -5.97
C THR A 39 1.19 8.05 -7.46
N GLN A 40 2.03 8.82 -8.16
CA GLN A 40 2.32 8.61 -9.57
C GLN A 40 3.00 7.26 -9.81
N GLY A 41 4.00 6.90 -8.99
CA GLY A 41 4.68 5.60 -9.06
C GLY A 41 3.75 4.43 -8.78
N LYS A 42 2.90 4.53 -7.75
CA LYS A 42 1.87 3.50 -7.47
C LYS A 42 0.91 3.31 -8.64
N ARG A 43 0.41 4.41 -9.23
CA ARG A 43 -0.44 4.36 -10.43
C ARG A 43 0.29 3.75 -11.62
N GLY A 44 1.54 4.14 -11.85
CA GLY A 44 2.39 3.61 -12.91
C GLY A 44 2.62 2.11 -12.78
N ALA A 45 2.90 1.61 -11.57
CA ALA A 45 3.07 0.19 -11.31
C ALA A 45 1.80 -0.62 -11.59
N ILE A 46 0.64 -0.13 -11.12
CA ILE A 46 -0.66 -0.77 -11.40
C ILE A 46 -0.93 -0.79 -12.92
N LYS A 47 -0.66 0.32 -13.61
CA LYS A 47 -0.83 0.42 -15.07
C LYS A 47 0.06 -0.59 -15.81
N ALA A 48 1.35 -0.66 -15.47
CA ALA A 48 2.28 -1.61 -16.06
C ALA A 48 1.85 -3.07 -15.85
N LEU A 49 1.35 -3.40 -14.65
CA LEU A 49 0.81 -4.73 -14.35
C LEU A 49 -0.37 -5.09 -15.27
N VAL A 50 -1.33 -4.18 -15.42
CA VAL A 50 -2.58 -4.41 -16.17
C VAL A 50 -2.35 -4.41 -17.67
N GLU A 51 -1.58 -3.46 -18.19
CA GLU A 51 -1.50 -3.21 -19.63
C GLU A 51 -0.37 -3.98 -20.31
N THR A 52 0.72 -4.25 -19.59
CA THR A 52 1.94 -4.82 -20.20
C THR A 52 2.24 -6.20 -19.65
N ILE A 53 2.38 -6.34 -18.32
CA ILE A 53 2.94 -7.54 -17.72
C ILE A 53 1.95 -8.71 -17.78
N ARG A 54 0.70 -8.52 -17.33
CA ARG A 54 -0.30 -9.60 -17.37
C ARG A 54 -0.63 -10.04 -18.80
N PRO A 55 -0.92 -9.14 -19.76
CA PRO A 55 -1.19 -9.54 -21.14
C PRO A 55 0.03 -10.17 -21.83
N GLY A 56 1.24 -9.66 -21.53
CA GLY A 56 2.49 -10.23 -22.04
C GLY A 56 2.71 -11.66 -21.53
N LEU A 57 2.46 -11.90 -20.24
CA LEU A 57 2.53 -13.23 -19.64
C LEU A 57 1.49 -14.18 -20.26
N ASP A 58 0.26 -13.71 -20.48
CA ASP A 58 -0.77 -14.51 -21.13
C ASP A 58 -0.35 -14.95 -22.54
N LYS A 59 0.17 -14.02 -23.35
CA LYS A 59 0.65 -14.32 -24.70
C LYS A 59 1.83 -15.28 -24.71
N ALA A 60 2.82 -15.05 -23.84
CA ALA A 60 3.99 -15.91 -23.73
C ALA A 60 3.61 -17.33 -23.27
N GLY A 61 2.65 -17.44 -22.35
CA GLY A 61 2.09 -18.72 -21.92
C GLY A 61 1.44 -19.47 -23.09
N VAL A 62 0.50 -18.84 -23.80
CA VAL A 62 -0.18 -19.45 -24.96
C VAL A 62 0.82 -19.89 -26.03
N HIS A 63 1.82 -19.06 -26.35
CA HIS A 63 2.82 -19.41 -27.34
C HIS A 63 3.68 -20.62 -26.93
N ALA A 64 4.05 -20.70 -25.66
CA ALA A 64 4.75 -21.86 -25.13
C ALA A 64 3.88 -23.11 -25.19
N ASP A 65 2.58 -23.00 -24.86
CA ASP A 65 1.64 -24.10 -24.92
C ASP A 65 1.52 -24.64 -26.36
N GLU A 66 1.27 -23.77 -27.34
CA GLU A 66 1.12 -24.13 -28.76
C GLU A 66 2.37 -24.82 -29.34
N ASN A 67 3.56 -24.27 -29.08
CA ASN A 67 4.81 -24.85 -29.59
C ASN A 67 5.10 -26.21 -28.96
N THR A 68 4.87 -26.33 -27.65
CA THR A 68 5.20 -27.55 -26.90
C THR A 68 4.21 -28.67 -27.24
N ASP A 69 2.94 -28.33 -27.40
CA ASP A 69 1.90 -29.23 -27.92
C ASP A 69 2.22 -29.81 -29.31
N SER A 70 2.82 -29.00 -30.19
CA SER A 70 3.26 -29.47 -31.51
C SER A 70 4.43 -30.44 -31.39
N ALA A 71 5.45 -30.07 -30.61
CA ALA A 71 6.63 -30.89 -30.41
C ALA A 71 6.31 -32.21 -29.67
N GLU A 72 5.41 -32.20 -28.68
CA GLU A 72 4.93 -33.42 -28.01
C GLU A 72 4.31 -34.41 -29.00
N ARG A 73 3.50 -33.91 -29.95
CA ARG A 73 2.89 -34.75 -31.00
C ARG A 73 3.94 -35.32 -31.93
N GLU A 74 4.92 -34.52 -32.36
CA GLU A 74 6.01 -34.97 -33.24
C GLU A 74 6.86 -36.08 -32.61
N PHE A 75 7.08 -36.03 -31.28
CA PHE A 75 7.85 -37.02 -30.54
C PHE A 75 6.99 -38.13 -29.89
N THR A 76 5.77 -38.35 -30.36
CA THR A 76 4.88 -39.40 -29.83
C THR A 76 5.55 -40.77 -29.89
N GLY A 77 5.58 -41.48 -28.75
CA GLY A 77 6.20 -42.81 -28.63
C GLY A 77 7.70 -42.78 -28.31
N TRP A 78 8.32 -41.60 -28.26
CA TRP A 78 9.72 -41.43 -27.85
C TRP A 78 9.78 -40.95 -26.39
N ALA A 79 10.84 -41.34 -25.68
CA ALA A 79 11.08 -40.87 -24.31
C ALA A 79 11.15 -39.33 -24.22
N THR A 80 11.66 -38.67 -25.28
CA THR A 80 11.69 -37.20 -25.39
C THR A 80 10.30 -36.59 -25.37
N GLY A 81 9.32 -37.18 -26.06
CA GLY A 81 7.94 -36.68 -26.06
C GLY A 81 7.29 -36.76 -24.68
N ALA A 82 7.53 -37.86 -23.94
CA ALA A 82 7.08 -37.99 -22.56
C ALA A 82 7.74 -36.96 -21.62
N GLY A 83 9.06 -36.80 -21.71
CA GLY A 83 9.77 -35.79 -20.91
C GLY A 83 9.36 -34.35 -21.24
N LEU A 84 9.05 -34.06 -22.51
CA LEU A 84 8.55 -32.76 -22.93
C LEU A 84 7.17 -32.48 -22.32
N LYS A 85 6.28 -33.47 -22.32
CA LYS A 85 4.95 -33.38 -21.70
C LYS A 85 5.02 -33.09 -20.20
N ASP A 86 5.93 -33.75 -19.49
CA ASP A 86 6.12 -33.51 -18.07
C ASP A 86 6.63 -32.09 -17.81
N ALA A 87 7.62 -31.63 -18.58
CA ALA A 87 8.13 -30.27 -18.50
C ALA A 87 7.06 -29.22 -18.83
N HIS A 88 6.22 -29.49 -19.82
CA HIS A 88 5.11 -28.63 -20.20
C HIS A 88 4.06 -28.51 -19.09
N ALA A 89 3.71 -29.62 -18.44
CA ALA A 89 2.79 -29.61 -17.30
C ALA A 89 3.31 -28.74 -16.15
N GLU A 90 4.60 -28.86 -15.81
CA GLU A 90 5.24 -28.03 -14.78
C GLU A 90 5.29 -26.55 -15.19
N TRP A 91 5.60 -26.25 -16.45
CA TRP A 91 5.54 -24.88 -16.98
C TRP A 91 4.14 -24.27 -16.82
N ALA A 92 3.07 -25.00 -17.18
CA ALA A 92 1.70 -24.54 -17.04
C ALA A 92 1.34 -24.24 -15.57
N LEU A 93 1.81 -25.07 -14.63
CA LEU A 93 1.65 -24.81 -13.19
C LEU A 93 2.38 -23.54 -12.74
N GLN A 94 3.61 -23.33 -13.21
CA GLN A 94 4.39 -22.13 -12.90
C GLN A 94 3.73 -20.86 -13.46
N VAL A 95 3.27 -20.89 -14.70
CA VAL A 95 2.54 -19.79 -15.34
C VAL A 95 1.26 -19.47 -14.56
N LYS A 96 0.49 -20.49 -14.16
CA LYS A 96 -0.72 -20.32 -13.34
C LYS A 96 -0.39 -19.68 -11.99
N SER A 97 0.66 -20.14 -11.31
CA SER A 97 1.11 -19.58 -10.04
C SER A 97 1.52 -18.10 -10.18
N LEU A 98 2.28 -17.77 -11.23
CA LEU A 98 2.69 -16.40 -11.51
C LEU A 98 1.48 -15.48 -11.80
N LYS A 99 0.50 -15.94 -12.57
CA LYS A 99 -0.75 -15.20 -12.81
C LYS A 99 -1.50 -14.91 -11.51
N ALA A 100 -1.62 -15.90 -10.63
CA ALA A 100 -2.27 -15.73 -9.33
C ALA A 100 -1.54 -14.70 -8.45
N ARG A 101 -0.21 -14.77 -8.41
CA ARG A 101 0.62 -13.81 -7.68
C ARG A 101 0.48 -12.40 -8.24
N LEU A 102 0.55 -12.21 -9.56
CA LEU A 102 0.37 -10.88 -10.18
C LEU A 102 -1.02 -10.29 -9.90
N ALA A 103 -2.06 -11.12 -9.88
CA ALA A 103 -3.40 -10.67 -9.51
C ALA A 103 -3.45 -10.20 -8.04
N ARG A 104 -2.76 -10.91 -7.14
CA ARG A 104 -2.65 -10.51 -5.73
C ARG A 104 -1.87 -9.21 -5.56
N ASP A 105 -0.72 -9.10 -6.22
CA ASP A 105 0.12 -7.89 -6.18
C ASP A 105 -0.67 -6.66 -6.69
N GLN A 106 -1.48 -6.82 -7.74
CA GLN A 106 -2.37 -5.75 -8.21
C GLN A 106 -3.41 -5.35 -7.16
N ALA A 107 -4.03 -6.32 -6.48
CA ALA A 107 -5.02 -6.07 -5.44
C ALA A 107 -4.39 -5.34 -4.24
N ASP A 108 -3.22 -5.78 -3.79
CA ASP A 108 -2.50 -5.22 -2.65
C ASP A 108 -2.00 -3.80 -2.94
N LEU A 109 -1.48 -3.53 -4.15
CA LEU A 109 -1.10 -2.18 -4.58
C LEU A 109 -2.30 -1.25 -4.67
N SER A 110 -3.43 -1.75 -5.17
CA SER A 110 -4.67 -0.99 -5.26
C SER A 110 -5.24 -0.67 -3.87
N LYS A 111 -5.18 -1.63 -2.94
CA LYS A 111 -5.55 -1.42 -1.54
C LYS A 111 -4.65 -0.38 -0.88
N THR A 112 -3.34 -0.55 -0.97
CA THR A 112 -2.34 0.39 -0.42
C THR A 112 -2.57 1.82 -0.91
N LYS A 113 -2.86 1.99 -2.21
CA LYS A 113 -3.20 3.29 -2.77
C LYS A 113 -4.44 3.89 -2.08
N ARG A 114 -5.50 3.12 -1.88
CA ARG A 114 -6.73 3.60 -1.21
C ARG A 114 -6.49 3.93 0.27
N ASP A 115 -5.77 3.07 0.98
CA ASP A 115 -5.48 3.27 2.41
C ASP A 115 -4.75 4.59 2.65
N PHE A 116 -3.75 4.93 1.80
CA PHE A 116 -3.09 6.23 1.90
C PHE A 116 -4.04 7.41 1.62
N GLN A 117 -4.95 7.29 0.65
CA GLN A 117 -5.95 8.34 0.38
C GLN A 117 -6.90 8.55 1.57
N TYR A 118 -7.28 7.49 2.28
CA TYR A 118 -8.09 7.60 3.49
C TYR A 118 -7.33 8.28 4.63
N ILE A 119 -6.06 7.92 4.84
CA ILE A 119 -5.22 8.57 5.86
C ILE A 119 -5.05 10.06 5.55
N ASP A 120 -4.77 10.43 4.29
CA ASP A 120 -4.65 11.84 3.90
C ASP A 120 -5.93 12.63 4.19
N HIS A 121 -7.10 12.04 3.91
CA HIS A 121 -8.38 12.67 4.21
C HIS A 121 -8.61 12.83 5.71
N ASP A 122 -8.31 11.81 6.51
CA ASP A 122 -8.46 11.84 7.96
C ASP A 122 -7.56 12.89 8.61
N VAL A 123 -6.29 12.95 8.20
CA VAL A 123 -5.32 13.97 8.64
C VAL A 123 -5.81 15.36 8.25
N THR A 124 -6.24 15.56 7.00
CA THR A 124 -6.77 16.87 6.54
C THR A 124 -7.99 17.29 7.36
N SER A 125 -8.92 16.36 7.61
CA SER A 125 -10.13 16.64 8.38
C SER A 125 -9.83 16.97 9.84
N SER A 126 -8.84 16.30 10.44
CA SER A 126 -8.39 16.54 11.81
C SER A 126 -7.74 17.91 11.93
N LEU A 127 -6.88 18.29 10.97
CA LEU A 127 -6.27 19.62 10.92
C LEU A 127 -7.31 20.72 10.74
N ALA A 128 -8.29 20.54 9.86
CA ALA A 128 -9.38 21.52 9.66
C ALA A 128 -10.22 21.76 10.93
N ARG A 129 -10.39 20.74 11.79
CA ARG A 129 -11.08 20.89 13.08
C ARG A 129 -10.27 21.71 14.09
N ILE A 130 -8.94 21.63 14.03
CA ILE A 130 -8.04 22.39 14.90
C ILE A 130 -7.93 23.84 14.43
N ASP A 131 -7.98 24.08 13.11
CA ASP A 131 -7.82 25.41 12.49
C ASP A 131 -9.10 26.26 12.49
N LEU A 132 -10.25 25.70 12.90
CA LEU A 132 -11.44 26.51 13.19
C LEU A 132 -11.11 27.45 14.36
N PRO A 133 -11.09 28.79 14.17
CA PRO A 133 -10.92 29.70 15.28
C PRO A 133 -12.09 29.46 16.22
N SER A 134 -11.79 29.10 17.48
CA SER A 134 -12.75 29.26 18.56
C SER A 134 -13.29 30.67 18.43
N ALA A 135 -14.58 30.81 18.07
CA ALA A 135 -15.27 32.08 18.05
C ALA A 135 -15.27 32.59 19.50
N ASP A 136 -14.22 33.32 19.85
CA ASP A 136 -14.02 33.89 21.15
C ASP A 136 -15.13 34.91 21.38
N SER A 137 -16.16 34.46 22.08
CA SER A 137 -17.31 35.25 22.49
C SER A 137 -16.97 36.13 23.71
N ARG A 138 -15.69 36.43 23.96
CA ARG A 138 -15.23 37.24 25.10
C ARG A 138 -14.66 38.60 24.70
N ARG A 139 -15.37 39.34 23.85
CA ARG A 139 -15.12 40.77 23.67
C ARG A 139 -16.43 41.57 23.61
N ASN A 140 -17.15 41.57 24.73
CA ASN A 140 -18.18 42.56 25.05
C ASN A 140 -18.42 42.50 26.57
N VAL A 141 -17.64 43.25 27.36
CA VAL A 141 -18.07 44.14 28.47
C VAL A 141 -16.96 45.16 28.68
#